data_AF-A0A426D3P6-F1
#
_entry.id   AF-A0A426D3P6-F1
#
_cell.length_a   1.000
_cell.length_b   1.000
_cell.length_c   1.000
_cell.angle_alpha   90.00
_cell.angle_beta   90.00
_cell.angle_gamma   90.00
#
_symmetry.space_group_name_H-M   'P 1'
#
loop_
_entity.id
_entity.type
_entity.pdbx_description
1 polymer ?
#
loop_
_entity_poly.entity_id
_entity_poly.type
_entity_poly.pdbx_seq_one_letter_code
_entity_poly.pdbx_strand_id
1 'polypeptide(L)'
;MSPEQEEVRLQQFDKIRNFFKRDKRQKQYSVYLPESIQKMIKRHAILEDKSFSQVTKELFLDHYLTDSEIKAAYNEDYDKRHHL
;
A
#
# COMPACT_ATOMS: atom_id res chain seq x y z
N MET A 1 -2.24 24.94 -19.88
CA MET A 1 -2.52 24.00 -18.78
C MET A 1 -3.39 22.92 -19.39
N SER A 2 -2.84 21.72 -19.57
CA SER A 2 -3.50 20.66 -20.35
C SER A 2 -4.54 19.92 -19.49
N PRO A 3 -5.62 19.40 -20.10
CA PRO A 3 -6.72 18.77 -19.40
C PRO A 3 -6.19 17.56 -18.63
N GLU A 4 -6.75 17.36 -17.44
CA GLU A 4 -6.54 16.21 -16.57
C GLU A 4 -6.50 14.92 -17.40
N GLN A 5 -5.36 14.25 -17.41
CA GLN A 5 -5.28 12.90 -17.96
C GLN A 5 -6.16 12.02 -17.08
N GLU A 6 -7.33 11.63 -17.60
CA GLU A 6 -8.27 10.75 -16.93
C GLU A 6 -7.50 9.47 -16.51
N GLU A 7 -7.36 9.26 -15.19
CA GLU A 7 -6.62 8.11 -14.65
C GLU A 7 -7.32 6.83 -15.15
N VAL A 8 -6.65 6.03 -15.98
CA VAL A 8 -7.26 4.79 -16.49
C VAL A 8 -7.37 3.78 -15.36
N ARG A 9 -8.59 3.32 -15.06
CA ARG A 9 -8.85 2.27 -14.04
C ARG A 9 -8.00 1.03 -14.32
N LEU A 10 -7.15 0.67 -13.35
CA LEU A 10 -6.31 -0.52 -13.44
C LEU A 10 -7.15 -1.80 -13.34
N GLN A 11 -6.91 -2.74 -14.25
CA GLN A 11 -7.62 -4.03 -14.30
C GLN A 11 -6.75 -5.20 -13.80
N GLN A 12 -5.44 -5.13 -14.06
CA GLN A 12 -4.49 -6.18 -13.72
C GLN A 12 -4.08 -6.10 -12.25
N PHE A 13 -4.19 -7.23 -11.54
CA PHE A 13 -3.92 -7.28 -10.11
C PHE A 13 -2.51 -6.81 -9.74
N ASP A 14 -1.47 -7.24 -10.47
CA ASP A 14 -0.10 -6.79 -10.19
C ASP A 14 0.07 -5.28 -10.31
N LYS A 15 -0.66 -4.63 -11.23
CA LYS A 15 -0.63 -3.17 -11.36
C LYS A 15 -1.32 -2.51 -10.17
N ILE A 16 -2.46 -3.05 -9.72
CA ILE A 16 -3.20 -2.57 -8.55
C ILE A 16 -2.35 -2.71 -7.27
N ARG A 17 -1.73 -3.87 -7.06
CA ARG A 17 -0.86 -4.11 -5.91
C ARG A 17 0.36 -3.18 -5.93
N ASN A 18 0.99 -3.00 -7.09
CA ASN A 18 2.11 -2.08 -7.25
C ASN A 18 1.71 -0.61 -7.07
N PHE A 19 0.50 -0.24 -7.48
CA PHE A 19 -0.08 1.07 -7.20
C PHE A 19 -0.10 1.31 -5.69
N PHE A 20 -0.67 0.38 -4.92
CA PHE A 20 -0.67 0.52 -3.46
C PHE A 20 0.75 0.59 -2.92
N LYS A 21 1.67 -0.30 -3.28
CA LYS A 21 3.08 -0.26 -2.80
C LYS A 21 3.72 1.12 -2.99
N ARG A 22 3.48 1.78 -4.12
CA ARG A 22 4.06 3.08 -4.47
C ARG A 22 3.23 4.29 -4.04
N ASP A 23 1.98 4.11 -3.61
CA ASP A 23 1.11 5.22 -3.23
C ASP A 23 1.72 6.01 -2.05
N LYS A 24 1.82 7.32 -2.25
CA LYS A 24 2.33 8.30 -1.28
C LYS A 24 1.21 8.86 -0.39
N ARG A 25 -0.05 8.67 -0.77
CA ARG A 25 -1.19 9.02 0.08
C ARG A 25 -1.28 7.99 1.20
N GLN A 26 -0.85 8.40 2.39
CA GLN A 26 -0.74 7.53 3.54
C GLN A 26 -1.40 8.20 4.73
N LYS A 27 -2.11 7.39 5.52
CA LYS A 27 -2.61 7.79 6.84
C LYS A 27 -1.73 7.12 7.88
N GLN A 28 -1.27 7.89 8.86
CA GLN A 28 -0.47 7.34 9.95
C GLN A 28 -1.33 6.48 10.86
N TYR A 29 -0.84 5.29 11.20
CA TYR A 29 -1.41 4.39 12.20
C TYR A 29 -0.34 3.96 13.20
N SER A 30 -0.75 3.75 14.45
CA SER A 30 0.12 3.29 15.54
C SER A 30 -0.19 1.84 15.89
N VAL A 31 0.85 1.02 16.06
CA VAL A 31 0.72 -0.39 16.44
C VAL A 31 1.65 -0.67 17.62
N TYR A 32 1.16 -1.44 18.60
CA TYR A 32 1.96 -1.89 19.73
C TYR A 32 2.61 -3.24 19.42
N LEU A 33 3.92 -3.35 19.68
CA LEU A 33 4.71 -4.56 19.48
C LEU A 33 5.64 -4.77 20.68
N PRO A 34 5.99 -6.04 20.99
CA PRO A 34 7.11 -6.30 21.88
C PRO A 34 8.39 -5.62 21.37
N GLU A 35 9.16 -5.01 22.28
CA GLU A 35 10.35 -4.22 21.93
C GLU A 35 11.38 -5.04 21.13
N SER A 36 11.58 -6.31 21.49
CA SER A 36 12.48 -7.22 20.79
C SER A 36 12.09 -7.40 19.32
N ILE A 37 10.81 -7.60 19.04
CA ILE A 37 10.27 -7.74 17.69
C ILE A 37 10.41 -6.42 16.92
N GLN A 38 10.09 -5.29 17.55
CA GLN A 38 10.24 -3.98 16.91
C GLN A 38 11.70 -3.71 16.50
N LYS A 39 12.67 -4.03 17.36
CA LYS A 39 14.10 -3.90 17.06
C LYS A 39 14.53 -4.80 15.90
N MET A 40 14.06 -6.05 15.89
CA MET A 40 14.34 -6.98 14.79
C MET A 40 13.82 -6.43 13.45
N ILE A 41 12.54 -6.05 13.38
CA ILE A 41 11.96 -5.53 12.13
C ILE A 41 12.71 -4.28 11.65
N LYS A 42 13.03 -3.34 12.54
CA LYS A 42 13.81 -2.14 12.18
C LYS A 42 15.18 -2.50 11.60
N ARG A 43 15.88 -3.46 12.20
CA ARG A 43 17.19 -3.91 11.69
C ARG A 43 17.07 -4.50 10.29
N HIS A 44 16.08 -5.36 10.06
CA HIS A 44 15.83 -5.93 8.72
C HIS A 44 15.48 -4.85 7.70
N ALA A 45 14.60 -3.92 8.05
CA ALA A 45 14.21 -2.82 7.18
C ALA A 45 15.42 -1.98 6.73
N ILE A 46 16.37 -1.69 7.63
CA ILE A 46 17.63 -0.99 7.30
C ILE A 46 18.47 -1.77 6.28
N LEU A 47 18.58 -3.09 6.42
CA LEU A 47 19.35 -3.93 5.49
C LEU A 47 18.72 -3.96 4.08
N GLU A 48 17.41 -3.72 3.99
CA GLU A 48 16.66 -3.65 2.73
C GLU A 48 16.51 -2.23 2.17
N ASP A 49 17.12 -1.22 2.80
CA ASP A 49 16.92 0.21 2.49
C ASP A 49 15.42 0.62 2.49
N LYS A 50 14.68 0.10 3.47
CA LYS A 50 13.25 0.36 3.67
C LYS A 50 12.98 0.98 5.04
N SER A 51 11.93 1.77 5.09
CA SER A 51 11.30 2.18 6.34
C SER A 51 10.43 1.06 6.93
N PHE A 52 10.20 1.12 8.24
CA PHE A 52 9.27 0.20 8.92
C PHE A 52 7.86 0.22 8.30
N SER A 53 7.40 1.39 7.85
CA SER A 53 6.09 1.55 7.19
C SER A 53 6.05 0.84 5.84
N GLN A 54 7.11 0.94 5.03
CA GLN A 54 7.21 0.22 3.75
C GLN A 54 7.17 -1.30 3.96
N VAL A 55 7.96 -1.83 4.90
CA VAL A 55 7.95 -3.27 5.22
C VAL A 55 6.56 -3.73 5.65
N THR A 56 5.93 -2.99 6.57
CA THR A 56 4.59 -3.34 7.07
C THR A 56 3.56 -3.33 5.93
N LYS A 57 3.62 -2.33 5.06
CA LYS A 57 2.74 -2.19 3.89
C LYS A 57 2.91 -3.34 2.90
N GLU A 58 4.15 -3.73 2.61
CA GLU A 58 4.43 -4.89 1.75
C GLU A 58 3.90 -6.18 2.38
N LEU A 59 4.14 -6.41 3.68
CA LEU A 59 3.60 -7.58 4.38
C LEU A 59 2.07 -7.65 4.30
N PHE A 60 1.37 -6.53 4.47
CA PHE A 60 -0.08 -6.52 4.35
C PHE A 60 -0.57 -6.86 2.94
N LEU A 61 0.09 -6.32 1.91
CA LEU A 61 -0.30 -6.52 0.51
C LEU A 61 0.13 -7.88 -0.07
N ASP A 62 1.22 -8.47 0.44
CA ASP A 62 1.77 -9.70 -0.10
C ASP A 62 1.35 -10.95 0.69
N HIS A 63 0.96 -10.81 1.96
CA HIS A 63 0.76 -11.96 2.85
C HIS A 63 -0.48 -11.90 3.76
N TYR A 64 -1.11 -10.73 3.94
CA TYR A 64 -2.24 -10.61 4.87
C TYR A 64 -3.58 -10.45 4.15
N LEU A 65 -3.66 -9.53 3.20
CA LEU A 65 -4.86 -9.28 2.41
C LEU A 65 -4.92 -10.21 1.20
N THR A 66 -6.13 -10.61 0.84
CA THR A 66 -6.38 -11.36 -0.40
C THR A 66 -6.40 -10.44 -1.62
N ASP A 67 -6.14 -11.03 -2.79
CA ASP A 67 -6.19 -10.31 -4.07
C ASP A 67 -7.54 -9.61 -4.30
N SER A 68 -8.64 -10.25 -3.88
CA SER A 68 -9.98 -9.68 -3.99
C SER A 68 -10.20 -8.47 -3.09
N GLU A 69 -9.69 -8.50 -1.86
CA GLU A 69 -9.81 -7.37 -0.92
C GLU A 69 -9.00 -6.17 -1.43
N ILE A 70 -7.77 -6.41 -1.90
CA ILE A 70 -6.92 -5.36 -2.47
C ILE A 70 -7.58 -4.75 -3.73
N LYS A 71 -8.14 -5.58 -4.61
CA LYS A 71 -8.84 -5.11 -5.81
C LYS A 71 -10.10 -4.31 -5.47
N ALA A 72 -10.86 -4.75 -4.46
CA ALA A 72 -12.05 -4.04 -3.98
C ALA A 72 -11.69 -2.66 -3.43
N ALA A 73 -10.67 -2.58 -2.57
CA ALA A 73 -10.19 -1.31 -2.01
C ALA A 73 -9.74 -0.33 -3.10
N TYR A 74 -8.99 -0.80 -4.11
CA TYR A 74 -8.59 0.04 -5.24
C TYR A 74 -9.80 0.59 -6.02
N ASN A 75 -10.77 -0.27 -6.27
CA ASN A 75 -11.98 0.09 -7.00
C ASN A 75 -12.80 1.15 -6.24
N GLU A 76 -13.01 0.95 -4.94
CA GLU A 76 -13.71 1.92 -4.09
C GLU A 76 -12.98 3.27 -4.08
N ASP A 77 -11.65 3.27 -3.94
CA ASP A 77 -10.86 4.50 -3.96
C ASP A 77 -10.87 5.17 -5.33
N TYR A 78 -10.90 4.40 -6.43
CA TYR A 78 -11.04 4.94 -7.78
C TYR A 78 -12.41 5.60 -7.95
N ASP A 79 -13.49 4.89 -7.63
CA ASP A 79 -14.85 5.40 -7.81
C ASP A 79 -15.06 6.69 -6.98
N LYS A 80 -14.54 6.75 -5.75
CA LYS A 80 -14.53 7.99 -4.92
C LYS A 80 -13.81 9.18 -5.56
N ARG A 81 -12.69 8.96 -6.27
CA ARG A 81 -11.93 10.04 -6.93
C ARG A 81 -12.61 10.54 -8.19
N HIS A 82 -13.42 9.70 -8.82
CA HIS A 82 -14.10 9.99 -10.08
C HIS A 82 -15.60 10.28 -9.91
N HIS A 83 -16.10 10.37 -8.67
CA HIS A 83 -17.50 10.62 -8.34
C HIS A 83 -18.47 9.62 -8.99
N LEU A 84 -18.07 8.36 -9.04
CA LEU A 84 -18.86 7.24 -9.58
C LEU A 84 -19.62 6.48 -8.48
#